data_AF-A0A9D8TQX3-F1
#
_entry.id   AF-A0A9D8TQX3-F1
#
_cell.length_a   1.000
_cell.length_b   1.000
_cell.length_c   1.000
_cell.angle_alpha   90.00
_cell.angle_beta   90.00
_cell.angle_gamma   90.00
#
_symmetry.space_group_name_H-M   'P 1'
#
loop_
_entity.id
_entity.type
_entity.pdbx_description
1 polymer ?
#
loop_
_entity_poly.entity_id
_entity_poly.type
_entity_poly.pdbx_seq_one_letter_code
_entity_poly.pdbx_strand_id
1 'polypeptide(L)' 'MNYENEIRRRRTFAIISHPDAGKTTLTEKFLLYGGAIQSAGSVKG' A
#
# COMPACT_ATOMS: atom_id res chain seq x y z
N MET A 1 28.03 -2.68 -0.65
CA MET A 1 26.62 -2.23 -0.61
C MET A 1 26.30 -1.88 0.83
N ASN A 2 25.84 -0.67 1.12
CA ASN A 2 25.47 -0.31 2.50
C ASN A 2 24.03 -0.78 2.79
N TYR A 3 23.91 -1.93 3.46
CA TYR A 3 22.62 -2.53 3.78
C TYR A 3 21.77 -1.67 4.72
N GLU A 4 22.37 -0.82 5.54
CA GLU A 4 21.65 0.03 6.51
C GLU A 4 20.73 1.04 5.80
N ASN A 5 21.19 1.63 4.69
CA ASN A 5 20.39 2.58 3.91
C ASN A 5 19.16 1.92 3.30
N GLU A 6 19.34 0.72 2.75
CA GLU A 6 18.26 -0.08 2.18
C GLU A 6 17.24 -0.51 3.25
N ILE A 7 17.71 -0.92 4.43
CA ILE A 7 16.84 -1.27 5.57
C ILE A 7 16.04 -0.04 6.01
N ARG A 8 16.68 1.12 6.17
CA ARG A 8 16.02 2.37 6.61
C ARG A 8 14.93 2.86 5.66
N ARG A 9 15.02 2.55 4.36
CA ARG A 9 14.03 2.96 3.35
C ARG A 9 12.73 2.14 3.40
N ARG A 10 12.76 0.89 3.86
CA ARG A 10 11.59 -0.02 3.82
C ARG A 10 10.51 0.40 4.83
N ARG A 11 9.25 0.25 4.43
CA ARG A 11 8.07 0.42 5.28
C ARG A 11 7.11 -0.73 4.99
N THR A 12 6.98 -1.66 5.94
CA THR A 12 6.07 -2.81 5.86
C THR A 12 4.94 -2.60 6.86
N PHE A 13 3.70 -2.61 6.40
CA PHE A 13 2.53 -2.39 7.24
C PHE A 13 1.29 -3.11 6.69
N ALA A 14 0.24 -3.18 7.50
CA ALA A 14 -1.07 -3.71 7.12
C ALA A 14 -2.16 -2.73 7.55
N ILE A 15 -3.30 -2.75 6.85
CA ILE A 15 -4.51 -2.00 7.22
C ILE A 15 -5.49 -3.00 7.83
N ILE A 16 -5.90 -2.77 9.08
CA ILE A 16 -6.93 -3.56 9.78
C ILE A 16 -8.11 -2.64 10.11
N SER A 17 -9.33 -3.10 9.83
CA SER A 17 -10.53 -2.31 10.09
C SER A 17 -11.76 -3.21 10.23
N HIS A 18 -12.83 -2.65 10.76
CA HIS A 18 -14.17 -3.25 10.70
C HIS A 18 -14.64 -3.40 9.24
N PRO A 19 -15.56 -4.34 8.92
CA PRO A 19 -16.26 -4.36 7.64
C PRO A 19 -16.79 -2.98 7.24
N ASP A 20 -16.74 -2.67 5.94
CA ASP A 20 -17.24 -1.43 5.34
C ASP A 20 -16.56 -0.11 5.78
N ALA A 21 -15.50 -0.15 6.60
CA ALA A 21 -14.73 1.03 7.01
C ALA A 21 -13.87 1.66 5.89
N GLY A 22 -13.95 1.17 4.64
CA GLY A 22 -13.25 1.75 3.50
C GLY A 22 -11.78 1.33 3.33
N LYS A 23 -11.35 0.22 3.95
CA LYS A 23 -9.99 -0.35 3.78
C LYS A 23 -9.56 -0.47 2.31
N THR A 24 -10.46 -0.96 1.47
CA THR A 24 -10.23 -1.17 0.03
C THR A 24 -9.97 0.16 -0.68
N THR A 25 -10.82 1.16 -0.45
CA THR A 25 -10.66 2.52 -1.00
C THR A 25 -9.37 3.19 -0.56
N LEU A 26 -8.97 3.02 0.70
CA LEU A 26 -7.70 3.56 1.20
C LEU A 26 -6.51 2.89 0.51
N THR A 27 -6.56 1.57 0.32
CA THR A 27 -5.51 0.79 -0.36
C THR A 27 -5.33 1.26 -1.81
N GLU A 28 -6.42 1.49 -2.55
CA GLU A 28 -6.36 2.01 -3.93
C GLU A 28 -5.61 3.34 -4.01
N LYS A 29 -5.91 4.27 -3.10
CA LYS A 29 -5.26 5.59 -3.07
C LYS A 29 -3.76 5.47 -2.76
N PHE A 30 -3.37 4.63 -1.81
CA PHE A 30 -1.95 4.38 -1.52
C PHE A 30 -1.21 3.83 -2.74
N LEU A 31 -1.80 2.86 -3.45
CA LEU A 31 -1.20 2.29 -4.66
C LEU A 31 -1.10 3.33 -5.78
N LEU A 32 -2.13 4.15 -5.98
CA LEU A 32 -2.10 5.25 -6.95
C LEU A 32 -0.97 6.25 -6.64
N TYR A 33 -0.87 6.71 -5.38
CA TYR A 33 0.18 7.64 -4.97
C TYR A 33 1.59 7.01 -5.01
N GLY A 34 1.69 5.69 -4.84
CA GLY A 34 2.92 4.93 -5.02
C GLY A 34 3.28 4.63 -6.47
N GLY A 35 2.49 5.08 -7.45
CA GLY A 35 2.70 4.79 -8.88
C GLY A 35 2.33 3.36 -9.31
N ALA A 36 1.71 2.57 -8.43
CA ALA A 36 1.27 1.19 -8.68
C ALA A 36 -0.14 1.17 -9.30
N ILE A 37 -0.32 1.80 -10.46
CA ILE A 37 -1.62 2.03 -11.11
C ILE A 37 -2.36 0.73 -11.42
N GLN A 38 -1.68 -0.29 -11.96
CA GLN A 38 -2.31 -1.58 -12.29
C GLN A 38 -2.81 -2.31 -11.03
N SER A 39 -2.00 -2.32 -9.97
CA SER A 39 -2.39 -2.89 -8.68
C SER A 39 -3.57 -2.13 -8.07
N ALA A 40 -3.60 -0.79 -8.17
CA ALA A 40 -4.71 0.02 -7.68
C ALA A 40 -6.04 -0.33 -8.37
N GLY A 41 -6.02 -0.56 -9.70
CA GLY A 41 -7.22 -0.95 -10.45
C GLY A 41 -7.75 -2.35 -10.13
N SER A 42 -6.87 -3.27 -9.71
CA SER A 42 -7.22 -4.65 -9.37
C SER A 42 -7.88 -4.81 -7.99
N VAL A 43 -7.71 -3.85 -7.07
CA VAL A 43 -8.19 -3.97 -5.67
C VAL A 43 -9.72 -3.89 -5.56
N LYS A 44 -10.40 -3.46 -6.62
CA LYS A 44 -11.86 -3.42 -6.75
C LYS A 44 -12.49 -4.68 -7.34
N GLY A 45 -11.65 -5.63 -7.80
CA GLY A 45 -12.06 -6.92 -8.37
C GLY A 45 -12.24 -8.02 -7.34
#